data_AF-A0A834DK68-F1
#
_entry.id   AF-A0A834DK68-F1
#
_cell.length_a   1.000
_cell.length_b   1.000
_cell.length_c   1.000
_cell.angle_alpha   90.00
_cell.angle_beta   90.00
_cell.angle_gamma   90.00
#
_symmetry.space_group_name_H-M   'P 1'
#
loop_
_entity.id
_entity.type
_entity.pdbx_description
1 polymer ?
#
loop_
_entity_poly.entity_id
_entity_poly.type
_entity_poly.pdbx_seq_one_letter_code
_entity_poly.pdbx_strand_id
1 'polypeptide(L)'
;MCGSRRDLQKLLEMVGEDARRTVTMENEMRKVAPSSLSTMRQKSDSAYKDMQTTRKSSDRSSSKSAESHSQPTQKKSKGRTNRDLIHYKSSVCSTMKAKFYSVAQEAGFCLQDKMEILMKRQEERGLQKFHAFVLVSNFQKDVAKMRHRVSVVKGRVEEVADHWYFDLLSKLPEDLKNFRPAKKILAKLQKFGENLDLRIRPHVLLKVLQDLRIWELCSPDIAVAIEFVREHIIHMPQADYITWLQNRISNPIRPHSVQI
;
A
#
# COMPACT_ATOMS: atom_id res chain seq x y z
N MET A 1 32.42 25.46 -22.94
CA MET A 1 31.66 24.72 -21.90
C MET A 1 32.02 23.22 -21.85
N CYS A 2 33.30 22.85 -21.68
CA CYS A 2 33.73 21.44 -21.74
C CYS A 2 34.22 20.86 -20.38
N GLY A 3 34.25 21.68 -19.31
CA GLY A 3 34.73 21.25 -17.98
C GLY A 3 33.73 20.37 -17.23
N SER A 4 32.46 20.79 -17.16
CA SER A 4 31.43 20.16 -16.30
C SER A 4 31.10 18.70 -16.64
N ARG A 5 31.37 18.24 -17.88
CA ARG A 5 31.14 16.85 -18.29
C ARG A 5 32.22 15.90 -17.76
N ARG A 6 33.47 16.37 -17.65
CA ARG A 6 34.58 15.58 -17.11
C ARG A 6 34.48 15.40 -15.61
N ASP A 7 34.00 16.42 -14.90
CA ASP A 7 33.85 16.37 -13.45
C ASP A 7 32.74 15.40 -13.03
N LEU A 8 31.63 15.37 -13.77
CA LEU A 8 30.56 14.39 -13.54
C LEU A 8 31.01 12.96 -13.82
N GLN A 9 31.79 12.75 -14.87
CA GLN A 9 32.32 11.43 -15.20
C GLN A 9 33.27 10.91 -14.12
N LYS A 10 34.13 11.78 -13.58
CA LYS A 10 35.05 11.46 -12.48
C LYS A 10 34.30 11.16 -11.17
N LEU A 11 33.21 11.86 -10.90
CA LEU A 11 32.35 11.59 -9.74
C LEU A 11 31.68 10.21 -9.85
N LEU A 12 31.15 9.86 -11.02
CA LEU A 12 30.52 8.56 -11.27
C LEU A 12 31.51 7.39 -11.16
N GLU A 13 32.73 7.59 -11.66
CA GLU A 13 33.80 6.59 -11.57
C GLU A 13 34.21 6.34 -10.12
N MET A 14 34.36 7.41 -9.33
CA MET A 14 34.71 7.35 -7.92
C MET A 14 33.62 6.69 -7.06
N VAL A 15 32.34 7.00 -7.31
CA VAL A 15 31.20 6.33 -6.65
C VAL A 15 31.14 4.85 -7.03
N GLY A 16 31.42 4.51 -8.30
CA GLY A 16 31.46 3.14 -8.76
C GLY A 16 32.59 2.32 -8.13
N GLU A 17 33.76 2.91 -7.94
CA GLU A 17 34.88 2.25 -7.25
C GLU A 17 34.59 2.04 -5.76
N ASP A 18 34.00 3.01 -5.08
CA ASP A 18 33.69 2.92 -3.66
C ASP A 18 32.63 1.83 -3.39
N ALA A 19 31.62 1.74 -4.26
CA ALA A 19 30.64 0.66 -4.25
C ALA A 19 31.28 -0.73 -4.49
N ARG A 20 32.31 -0.83 -5.33
CA ARG A 20 33.04 -2.10 -5.54
C ARG A 20 33.87 -2.49 -4.32
N ARG A 21 34.56 -1.53 -3.69
CA ARG A 21 35.39 -1.76 -2.50
C ARG A 21 34.55 -2.23 -1.30
N THR A 22 33.38 -1.62 -1.10
CA THR A 22 32.45 -1.99 -0.01
C THR A 22 31.92 -3.41 -0.17
N VAL A 23 31.56 -3.82 -1.40
CA VAL A 23 31.09 -5.20 -1.68
C VAL A 23 32.21 -6.22 -1.47
N THR A 24 33.45 -5.92 -1.84
CA THR A 24 34.57 -6.83 -1.59
C THR A 24 34.92 -6.96 -0.10
N MET A 25 34.84 -5.88 0.68
CA MET A 25 35.01 -5.95 2.14
C MET A 25 33.93 -6.79 2.83
N GLU A 26 32.66 -6.67 2.41
CA GLU A 26 31.57 -7.46 2.97
C GLU A 26 31.74 -8.96 2.68
N ASN A 27 32.27 -9.31 1.51
CA ASN A 27 32.51 -10.69 1.12
C ASN A 27 33.72 -11.32 1.86
N GLU A 28 34.77 -10.54 2.10
CA GLU A 28 35.92 -10.96 2.93
C GLU A 28 35.49 -11.18 4.39
N MET A 29 34.63 -10.31 4.95
CA MET A 29 34.09 -10.48 6.32
C MET A 29 33.14 -11.68 6.44
N ARG A 30 32.44 -12.08 5.37
CA ARG A 30 31.62 -13.31 5.34
C ARG A 30 32.44 -14.60 5.26
N LYS A 31 33.70 -14.56 4.79
CA LYS A 31 34.59 -15.73 4.75
C LYS A 31 35.26 -16.05 6.09
N VAL A 32 35.28 -15.12 7.04
CA VAL A 32 35.93 -15.28 8.36
C VAL A 32 34.96 -15.82 9.45
N ALA A 33 33.67 -15.98 9.14
CA ALA A 33 32.69 -16.57 10.06
C ALA A 33 32.27 -17.98 9.59
N PRO A 34 32.37 -19.03 10.44
CA PRO A 34 31.89 -20.35 10.05
C PRO A 34 30.36 -20.35 9.93
N SER A 35 29.88 -20.67 8.72
CA SER A 35 28.47 -20.87 8.40
C SER A 35 27.93 -22.11 9.12
N SER A 36 27.13 -21.93 10.17
CA SER A 36 26.26 -22.98 10.70
C SER A 36 24.87 -22.87 10.07
N LEU A 37 24.67 -23.55 8.94
CA LEU A 37 23.36 -23.79 8.35
C LEU A 37 23.20 -25.30 8.22
N SER A 38 22.66 -25.94 9.25
CA SER A 38 22.31 -27.36 9.21
C SER A 38 20.96 -27.53 8.51
N THR A 39 21.05 -28.15 7.34
CA THR A 39 19.93 -28.74 6.61
C THR A 39 19.28 -29.83 7.47
N MET A 40 18.08 -29.60 8.01
CA MET A 40 17.23 -30.70 8.46
C MET A 40 16.03 -30.82 7.54
N ARG A 41 16.18 -31.74 6.60
CA ARG A 41 15.15 -32.22 5.68
C ARG A 41 14.43 -33.38 6.39
N GLN A 42 13.17 -33.22 6.78
CA GLN A 42 12.28 -34.36 6.99
C GLN A 42 10.88 -34.03 6.48
N LYS A 43 10.29 -35.02 5.82
CA LYS A 43 9.18 -34.97 4.88
C LYS A 43 8.17 -36.02 5.34
N SER A 44 6.90 -35.61 5.51
CA SER A 44 5.67 -36.43 5.49
C SER A 44 5.52 -37.51 6.60
N ASP A 45 4.35 -37.92 7.12
CA ASP A 45 2.97 -37.85 6.65
C ASP A 45 1.96 -38.22 7.77
N SER A 46 0.70 -37.83 7.55
CA SER A 46 -0.55 -38.53 7.93
C SER A 46 -1.22 -38.42 9.33
N ALA A 47 -2.51 -38.10 9.22
CA ALA A 47 -3.70 -38.71 9.85
C ALA A 47 -4.10 -38.44 11.32
N TYR A 48 -5.26 -37.77 11.43
CA TYR A 48 -6.38 -37.96 12.37
C TYR A 48 -6.09 -38.13 13.87
N LYS A 49 -6.52 -37.14 14.68
CA LYS A 49 -7.74 -37.29 15.49
C LYS A 49 -8.25 -35.98 16.09
N ASP A 50 -9.56 -35.89 15.99
CA ASP A 50 -10.55 -35.16 16.79
C ASP A 50 -10.21 -35.11 18.30
N MET A 51 -10.52 -34.01 18.98
CA MET A 51 -11.34 -33.98 20.22
C MET A 51 -11.27 -32.61 20.93
N GLN A 52 -12.47 -32.17 21.26
CA GLN A 52 -12.93 -30.96 21.96
C GLN A 52 -12.44 -30.77 23.40
N THR A 53 -12.59 -29.52 23.88
CA THR A 53 -12.86 -29.09 25.28
C THR A 53 -11.67 -29.23 26.26
N THR A 54 -11.39 -28.37 27.24
CA THR A 54 -12.21 -27.44 28.03
C THR A 54 -11.28 -26.46 28.76
N ARG A 55 -11.80 -25.26 29.07
CA ARG A 55 -11.21 -24.31 30.01
C ARG A 55 -11.04 -24.93 31.41
N LYS A 56 -9.92 -24.67 32.09
CA LYS A 56 -9.90 -24.39 33.53
C LYS A 56 -8.58 -23.76 34.00
N SER A 57 -8.70 -22.55 34.49
CA SER A 57 -7.80 -21.85 35.41
C SER A 57 -7.82 -22.51 36.79
N SER A 58 -6.67 -22.53 37.49
CA SER A 58 -6.64 -22.47 38.95
C SER A 58 -5.26 -22.09 39.45
N ASP A 59 -5.27 -21.12 40.35
CA ASP A 59 -4.15 -20.56 41.10
C ASP A 59 -3.39 -21.58 41.95
N ARG A 60 -2.10 -21.31 42.15
CA ARG A 60 -1.38 -21.73 43.35
C ARG A 60 -0.21 -20.80 43.63
N SER A 61 -0.46 -19.86 44.54
CA SER A 61 0.58 -19.19 45.32
C SER A 61 1.21 -20.19 46.28
N SER A 62 2.53 -20.24 46.34
CA SER A 62 3.27 -20.74 47.49
C SER A 62 4.47 -19.84 47.78
N SER A 63 4.41 -19.22 48.96
CA SER A 63 5.47 -18.48 49.62
C SER A 63 6.50 -19.42 50.24
N LYS A 64 7.79 -19.10 50.13
CA LYS A 64 8.77 -19.37 51.20
C LYS A 64 9.81 -18.25 51.26
N SER A 65 9.91 -17.66 52.45
CA SER A 65 10.93 -16.73 52.90
C SER A 65 12.34 -17.34 52.91
N ALA A 66 13.34 -16.53 52.61
CA ALA A 66 14.66 -16.58 53.25
C ALA A 66 15.29 -15.19 53.18
N GLU A 67 15.39 -14.57 54.36
CA GLU A 67 16.10 -13.33 54.65
C GLU A 67 17.61 -13.54 54.48
N SER A 68 18.31 -12.66 53.74
CA SER A 68 19.70 -12.32 54.08
C SER A 68 20.06 -10.91 53.63
N HIS A 69 20.47 -10.15 54.63
CA HIS A 69 20.89 -8.77 54.61
C HIS A 69 22.13 -8.54 53.72
N SER A 70 22.05 -7.58 52.78
CA SER A 70 23.24 -6.87 52.28
C SER A 70 22.87 -5.46 51.79
N GLN A 71 23.65 -4.49 52.25
CA GLN A 71 23.45 -3.05 52.12
C GLN A 71 23.47 -2.51 50.67
N PRO A 72 22.87 -1.31 50.43
CA PRO A 72 22.61 -0.81 49.09
C PRO A 72 23.87 -0.19 48.47
N THR A 73 24.54 -0.91 47.59
CA THR A 73 25.52 -0.30 46.69
C THR A 73 24.79 0.41 45.56
N GLN A 74 24.83 1.74 45.59
CA GLN A 74 24.36 2.58 44.48
C GLN A 74 25.14 2.27 43.20
N LYS A 75 24.56 1.47 42.30
CA LYS A 75 24.96 1.41 40.88
C LYS A 75 23.92 2.13 40.01
N LYS A 76 23.75 3.44 40.24
CA LYS A 76 22.96 4.31 39.36
C LYS A 76 23.88 4.94 38.30
N SER A 77 24.14 4.20 37.22
CA SER A 77 24.57 4.81 35.94
C SER A 77 24.41 3.90 34.71
N LYS A 78 24.24 2.58 34.86
CA LYS A 78 24.09 1.63 33.73
C LYS A 78 22.65 1.44 33.21
N GLY A 79 21.66 2.10 33.82
CA GLY A 79 20.23 1.92 33.48
C GLY A 79 19.74 2.76 32.29
N ARG A 80 20.36 3.91 32.00
CA ARG A 80 19.93 4.80 30.89
C ARG A 80 20.27 4.22 29.52
N THR A 81 21.51 3.78 29.30
CA THR A 81 21.97 3.25 28.00
C THR A 81 21.23 1.98 27.58
N ASN A 82 20.90 1.09 28.53
CA ASN A 82 20.10 -0.12 28.24
C ASN A 82 18.65 0.23 27.88
N ARG A 83 18.05 1.19 28.57
CA ARG A 83 16.68 1.63 28.30
C ARG A 83 16.55 2.25 26.90
N ASP A 84 17.51 3.06 26.48
CA ASP A 84 17.51 3.69 25.16
C ASP A 84 17.70 2.66 24.02
N LEU A 85 18.58 1.66 24.22
CA LEU A 85 18.75 0.55 23.27
C LEU A 85 17.50 -0.34 23.17
N ILE A 86 16.83 -0.61 24.29
CA ILE A 86 15.57 -1.37 24.32
C ILE A 86 14.45 -0.59 23.63
N HIS A 87 14.34 0.72 23.88
CA HIS A 87 13.37 1.57 23.18
C HIS A 87 13.67 1.65 21.69
N TYR A 88 14.93 1.78 21.29
CA TYR A 88 15.32 1.76 19.88
C TYR A 88 14.94 0.43 19.20
N LYS A 89 15.34 -0.72 19.77
CA LYS A 89 14.98 -2.05 19.24
C LYS A 89 13.46 -2.27 19.19
N SER A 90 12.74 -1.83 20.23
CA SER A 90 11.28 -1.90 20.27
C SER A 90 10.62 -1.00 19.23
N SER A 91 11.17 0.19 18.99
CA SER A 91 10.65 1.12 17.97
C SER A 91 10.88 0.61 16.54
N VAL A 92 12.04 -0.01 16.27
CA VAL A 92 12.33 -0.67 14.99
C VAL A 92 11.41 -1.87 14.78
N CYS A 93 11.22 -2.70 15.82
CA CYS A 93 10.28 -3.84 15.77
C CYS A 93 8.85 -3.38 15.52
N SER A 94 8.39 -2.33 16.23
CA SER A 94 7.07 -1.73 16.05
C SER A 94 6.89 -1.17 14.65
N THR A 95 7.90 -0.46 14.12
CA THR A 95 7.89 0.09 12.76
C THR A 95 7.81 -1.02 11.72
N MET A 96 8.60 -2.09 11.89
CA MET A 96 8.59 -3.23 10.98
C MET A 96 7.25 -3.97 11.01
N LYS A 97 6.69 -4.22 12.20
CA LYS A 97 5.33 -4.78 12.36
C LYS A 97 4.28 -3.91 11.67
N ALA A 98 4.33 -2.60 11.86
CA ALA A 98 3.41 -1.67 11.21
C ALA A 98 3.51 -1.75 9.68
N LYS A 99 4.72 -1.85 9.12
CA LYS A 99 4.93 -2.07 7.68
C LYS A 99 4.35 -3.41 7.22
N PHE A 100 4.55 -4.50 7.96
CA PHE A 100 3.96 -5.80 7.63
C PHE A 100 2.43 -5.75 7.61
N TYR A 101 1.81 -5.14 8.63
CA TYR A 101 0.37 -4.96 8.66
C TYR A 101 -0.14 -4.07 7.53
N SER A 102 0.57 -2.99 7.19
CA SER A 102 0.22 -2.12 6.07
C SER A 102 0.22 -2.89 4.73
N VAL A 103 1.22 -3.74 4.50
CA VAL A 103 1.29 -4.60 3.30
C VAL A 103 0.16 -5.62 3.28
N ALA A 104 -0.09 -6.31 4.40
CA ALA A 104 -1.17 -7.29 4.50
C ALA A 104 -2.55 -6.66 4.30
N GLN A 105 -2.76 -5.46 4.86
CA GLN A 105 -3.99 -4.70 4.71
C GLN A 105 -4.20 -4.29 3.25
N GLU A 106 -3.17 -3.79 2.56
CA GLU A 106 -3.22 -3.45 1.14
C GLU A 106 -3.58 -4.67 0.28
N ALA A 107 -3.00 -5.83 0.56
CA ALA A 107 -3.34 -7.07 -0.12
C ALA A 107 -4.81 -7.47 0.13
N GLY A 108 -5.31 -7.28 1.35
CA GLY A 108 -6.72 -7.52 1.70
C GLY A 108 -7.67 -6.65 0.89
N PHE A 109 -7.36 -5.36 0.74
CA PHE A 109 -8.16 -4.47 -0.08
C PHE A 109 -8.10 -4.79 -1.57
N CYS A 110 -6.93 -5.12 -2.11
CA CYS A 110 -6.79 -5.57 -3.50
C CYS A 110 -7.62 -6.83 -3.79
N LEU A 111 -7.72 -7.75 -2.82
CA LEU A 111 -8.59 -8.91 -2.93
C LEU A 111 -10.07 -8.50 -2.93
N GLN A 112 -10.46 -7.59 -2.03
CA GLN A 112 -11.84 -7.08 -1.95
C GLN A 112 -12.27 -6.45 -3.28
N ASP A 113 -11.46 -5.57 -3.86
CA ASP A 113 -11.75 -4.91 -5.13
C ASP A 113 -11.93 -5.95 -6.26
N LYS A 114 -11.05 -6.97 -6.31
CA LYS A 114 -11.18 -8.08 -7.28
C LYS A 114 -12.47 -8.86 -7.10
N MET A 115 -12.89 -9.12 -5.87
CA MET A 115 -14.13 -9.86 -5.58
C MET A 115 -15.36 -9.04 -5.98
N GLU A 116 -15.36 -7.73 -5.72
CA GLU A 116 -16.41 -6.81 -6.13
C GLU A 116 -16.59 -6.81 -7.65
N ILE A 117 -15.50 -6.70 -8.41
CA ILE A 117 -15.51 -6.78 -9.88
C ILE A 117 -16.04 -8.12 -10.37
N LEU A 118 -15.56 -9.23 -9.79
CA LEU A 118 -16.01 -10.57 -10.19
C LEU A 118 -17.50 -10.78 -9.90
N MET A 119 -18.00 -10.25 -8.79
CA MET A 119 -19.39 -10.29 -8.40
C MET A 119 -20.26 -9.46 -9.36
N LYS A 120 -19.89 -8.21 -9.65
CA LYS A 120 -20.60 -7.35 -10.62
C LYS A 120 -20.65 -8.02 -12.00
N ARG A 121 -19.51 -8.54 -12.48
CA ARG A 121 -19.46 -9.28 -13.76
C ARG A 121 -20.27 -10.57 -13.74
N GLN A 122 -20.40 -11.22 -12.59
CA GLN A 122 -21.25 -12.41 -12.45
C GLN A 122 -22.73 -12.05 -12.58
N GLU A 123 -23.15 -10.96 -11.93
CA GLU A 123 -24.49 -10.40 -12.05
C GLU A 123 -24.81 -10.00 -13.50
N GLU A 124 -23.92 -9.25 -14.15
CA GLU A 124 -24.06 -8.85 -15.56
C GLU A 124 -24.22 -10.06 -16.50
N ARG A 125 -23.41 -11.12 -16.31
CA ARG A 125 -23.57 -12.37 -17.07
C ARG A 125 -24.92 -13.03 -16.80
N GLY A 126 -25.41 -12.96 -15.56
CA GLY A 126 -26.74 -13.45 -15.19
C GLY A 126 -27.85 -12.68 -15.91
N LEU A 127 -27.78 -11.35 -15.88
CA LEU A 127 -28.72 -10.45 -16.54
C LEU A 127 -28.72 -10.64 -18.06
N GLN A 128 -27.54 -10.77 -18.69
CA GLN A 128 -27.45 -11.02 -20.12
C GLN A 128 -28.04 -12.37 -20.52
N LYS A 129 -27.80 -13.42 -19.71
CA LYS A 129 -28.45 -14.72 -19.90
C LYS A 129 -29.97 -14.61 -19.78
N PHE A 130 -30.47 -13.85 -18.80
CA PHE A 130 -31.89 -13.59 -18.65
C PHE A 130 -32.47 -12.82 -19.85
N HIS A 131 -31.79 -11.78 -20.35
CA HIS A 131 -32.24 -11.05 -21.54
C HIS A 131 -32.28 -11.91 -22.81
N ALA A 132 -31.40 -12.90 -22.94
CA ALA A 132 -31.46 -13.85 -24.05
C ALA A 132 -32.74 -14.72 -24.06
N PHE A 133 -33.50 -14.74 -22.96
CA PHE A 133 -34.77 -15.45 -22.82
C PHE A 133 -36.02 -14.62 -23.09
N VAL A 134 -35.92 -13.31 -23.35
CA VAL A 134 -37.11 -12.44 -23.49
C VAL A 134 -38.04 -12.87 -24.63
N LEU A 135 -37.52 -13.60 -25.63
CA LEU A 135 -38.31 -14.29 -26.66
C LEU A 135 -37.92 -15.78 -26.72
N VAL A 136 -38.70 -16.61 -26.04
CA VAL A 136 -38.56 -18.07 -26.03
C VAL A 136 -39.09 -18.63 -27.36
N SER A 137 -38.32 -19.53 -27.97
CA SER A 137 -38.64 -20.11 -29.28
C SER A 137 -38.68 -21.64 -29.18
N ASN A 138 -37.55 -22.30 -29.42
CA ASN A 138 -37.39 -23.75 -29.22
C ASN A 138 -36.39 -23.98 -28.09
N PHE A 139 -36.76 -24.82 -27.11
CA PHE A 139 -35.94 -25.20 -25.95
C PHE A 139 -34.49 -25.50 -26.33
N GLN A 140 -34.28 -26.27 -27.39
CA GLN A 140 -32.94 -26.68 -27.81
C GLN A 140 -32.10 -25.50 -28.35
N LYS A 141 -32.73 -24.55 -29.04
CA LYS A 141 -32.09 -23.30 -29.51
C LYS A 141 -31.82 -22.35 -28.34
N ASP A 142 -32.74 -22.25 -27.39
CA ASP A 142 -32.61 -21.32 -26.26
C ASP A 142 -31.58 -21.80 -25.22
N VAL A 143 -31.47 -23.12 -25.00
CA VAL A 143 -30.38 -23.71 -24.21
C VAL A 143 -29.02 -23.52 -24.91
N ALA A 144 -28.97 -23.61 -26.24
CA ALA A 144 -27.73 -23.33 -26.99
C ALA A 144 -27.31 -21.86 -26.87
N LYS A 145 -28.26 -20.90 -26.88
CA LYS A 145 -28.00 -19.47 -26.64
C LYS A 145 -27.43 -19.23 -25.23
N MET A 146 -27.96 -19.90 -24.20
CA MET A 146 -27.44 -19.81 -22.82
C MET A 146 -26.01 -20.34 -22.65
N ARG A 147 -25.65 -21.37 -23.42
CA ARG A 147 -24.35 -22.05 -23.34
C ARG A 147 -23.26 -21.30 -24.11
N HIS A 148 -23.63 -20.42 -25.04
CA HIS A 148 -22.65 -19.56 -25.71
C HIS A 148 -22.00 -18.62 -24.69
N ARG A 149 -20.68 -18.44 -24.83
CA ARG A 149 -19.95 -17.44 -24.03
C ARG A 149 -20.55 -16.09 -24.33
N VAL A 150 -21.25 -15.53 -23.35
CA VAL A 150 -21.76 -14.17 -23.47
C VAL A 150 -20.54 -13.25 -23.59
N SER A 151 -20.46 -12.55 -24.72
CA SER A 151 -19.47 -11.50 -24.91
C SER A 151 -19.65 -10.50 -23.77
N VAL A 152 -18.57 -10.24 -23.02
CA VAL A 152 -18.52 -9.09 -22.14
C VAL A 152 -18.64 -7.88 -23.05
N VAL A 153 -19.88 -7.43 -23.29
CA VAL A 153 -20.14 -6.16 -23.96
C VAL A 153 -19.53 -5.11 -23.07
N LYS A 154 -18.36 -4.64 -23.49
CA LYS A 154 -17.62 -3.53 -22.90
C LYS A 154 -18.59 -2.36 -22.77
N GLY A 155 -18.98 -2.05 -21.54
CA GLY A 155 -19.75 -0.88 -21.10
C GLY A 155 -20.96 -0.54 -21.97
N ARG A 156 -22.18 -0.80 -21.48
CA ARG A 156 -23.35 -0.15 -22.09
C ARG A 156 -23.11 1.36 -22.12
N VAL A 157 -23.44 1.98 -23.26
CA VAL A 157 -23.37 3.42 -23.54
C VAL A 157 -24.12 4.26 -22.49
N GLU A 158 -25.05 3.65 -21.76
CA GLU A 158 -25.88 4.27 -20.73
C GLU A 158 -25.18 4.45 -19.37
N GLU A 159 -24.16 3.63 -19.05
CA GLU A 159 -23.32 3.77 -17.83
C GLU A 159 -22.16 4.77 -18.02
N VAL A 160 -22.00 5.32 -19.23
CA VAL A 160 -20.92 6.23 -19.60
C VAL A 160 -21.24 7.69 -19.25
N ALA A 161 -22.50 8.01 -18.95
CA ALA A 161 -22.95 9.37 -18.66
C ALA A 161 -22.49 9.90 -17.29
N ASP A 162 -22.37 9.04 -16.27
CA ASP A 162 -21.96 9.43 -14.90
C ASP A 162 -20.44 9.36 -14.68
N HIS A 163 -19.67 9.37 -15.77
CA HIS A 163 -18.26 9.06 -15.73
C HIS A 163 -17.41 10.33 -15.65
N TRP A 164 -16.71 10.56 -14.53
CA TRP A 164 -15.91 11.78 -14.23
C TRP A 164 -15.01 12.28 -15.37
N TYR A 165 -14.45 11.38 -16.18
CA TYR A 165 -13.62 11.75 -17.34
C TYR A 165 -14.41 12.49 -18.43
N PHE A 166 -15.65 12.11 -18.71
CA PHE A 166 -16.49 12.80 -19.70
C PHE A 166 -16.96 14.15 -19.18
N ASP A 167 -17.25 14.27 -17.88
CA ASP A 167 -17.51 15.56 -17.21
C ASP A 167 -16.30 16.49 -17.23
N LEU A 168 -15.10 15.93 -17.07
CA LEU A 168 -13.87 16.70 -17.25
C LEU A 168 -13.76 17.19 -18.70
N LEU A 169 -13.96 16.31 -19.67
CA LEU A 169 -13.89 16.68 -21.09
C LEU A 169 -14.94 17.73 -21.48
N SER A 170 -16.15 17.69 -20.94
CA SER A 170 -17.20 18.67 -21.27
C SER A 170 -16.86 20.08 -20.78
N LYS A 171 -16.13 20.20 -19.66
CA LYS A 171 -15.74 21.49 -19.06
C LYS A 171 -14.43 22.07 -19.61
N LEU A 172 -13.65 21.29 -20.37
CA LEU A 172 -12.37 21.75 -20.92
C LEU A 172 -12.56 22.59 -22.19
N PRO A 173 -11.85 23.72 -22.35
CA PRO A 173 -11.84 24.48 -23.60
C PRO A 173 -11.33 23.67 -24.79
N GLU A 174 -11.88 23.90 -25.97
CA GLU A 174 -11.54 23.21 -27.23
C GLU A 174 -10.05 23.39 -27.60
N ASP A 175 -9.50 24.56 -27.36
CA ASP A 175 -8.09 24.86 -27.61
C ASP A 175 -7.16 23.98 -26.75
N LEU A 176 -7.55 23.72 -25.50
CA LEU A 176 -6.79 22.85 -24.60
C LEU A 176 -6.90 21.38 -25.01
N LYS A 177 -8.06 20.93 -25.51
CA LYS A 177 -8.24 19.57 -26.05
C LYS A 177 -7.33 19.33 -27.27
N ASN A 178 -7.12 20.37 -28.08
CA ASN A 178 -6.28 20.33 -29.28
C ASN A 178 -4.79 20.54 -28.97
N PHE A 179 -4.45 21.05 -27.78
CA PHE A 179 -3.07 21.23 -27.35
C PHE A 179 -2.36 19.88 -27.17
N ARG A 180 -1.29 19.62 -27.95
CA ARG A 180 -0.59 18.32 -27.99
C ARG A 180 -0.19 17.77 -26.61
N PRO A 181 0.41 18.57 -25.70
CA PRO A 181 0.76 18.09 -24.36
C PRO A 181 -0.47 17.66 -23.54
N ALA A 182 -1.54 18.46 -23.55
CA ALA A 182 -2.79 18.14 -22.86
C ALA A 182 -3.44 16.88 -23.45
N LYS A 183 -3.44 16.72 -24.77
CA LYS A 183 -3.95 15.51 -25.44
C LYS A 183 -3.25 14.23 -25.00
N LYS A 184 -1.93 14.28 -24.75
CA LYS A 184 -1.18 13.14 -24.18
C LYS A 184 -1.62 12.81 -22.75
N ILE A 185 -1.93 13.82 -21.94
CA ILE A 185 -2.39 13.65 -20.56
C ILE A 185 -3.82 13.10 -20.56
N LEU A 186 -4.71 13.67 -21.37
CA LEU A 186 -6.09 13.20 -21.54
C LEU A 186 -6.13 11.74 -22.01
N ALA A 187 -5.28 11.34 -22.97
CA ALA A 187 -5.20 9.94 -23.39
C ALA A 187 -4.71 8.99 -22.28
N LYS A 188 -3.94 9.48 -21.30
CA LYS A 188 -3.58 8.68 -20.12
C LYS A 188 -4.76 8.63 -19.14
N LEU A 189 -5.42 9.76 -18.88
CA LEU A 189 -6.59 9.84 -17.99
C LEU A 189 -7.76 9.01 -18.52
N GLN A 190 -7.95 8.95 -19.82
CA GLN A 190 -8.96 8.12 -20.49
C GLN A 190 -8.87 6.66 -20.08
N LYS A 191 -7.66 6.14 -19.81
CA LYS A 191 -7.47 4.76 -19.36
C LYS A 191 -7.93 4.54 -17.91
N PHE A 192 -7.99 5.59 -17.10
CA PHE A 192 -8.44 5.53 -15.72
C PHE A 192 -9.90 5.93 -15.57
N GLY A 193 -10.38 6.81 -16.46
CA GLY A 193 -11.75 6.70 -16.92
C GLY A 193 -11.94 5.40 -17.71
N GLU A 194 -13.01 5.12 -18.43
CA GLU A 194 -13.25 3.84 -19.16
C GLU A 194 -13.20 2.53 -18.34
N ASN A 195 -12.17 2.27 -17.55
CA ASN A 195 -12.03 1.12 -16.66
C ASN A 195 -12.67 1.44 -15.30
N LEU A 196 -14.00 1.30 -15.23
CA LEU A 196 -14.78 1.42 -13.98
C LEU A 196 -14.32 0.44 -12.89
N ASP A 197 -13.60 -0.62 -13.26
CA ASP A 197 -13.01 -1.59 -12.34
C ASP A 197 -11.79 -1.04 -11.57
N LEU A 198 -11.20 0.08 -12.00
CA LEU A 198 -10.03 0.68 -11.33
C LEU A 198 -10.47 1.66 -10.25
N ARG A 199 -10.92 1.15 -9.11
CA ARG A 199 -11.22 1.97 -7.94
C ARG A 199 -9.94 2.43 -7.26
N ILE A 200 -9.79 3.75 -7.06
CA ILE A 200 -8.71 4.33 -6.27
C ILE A 200 -9.26 4.62 -4.87
N ARG A 201 -8.67 4.03 -3.83
CA ARG A 201 -9.11 4.20 -2.44
C ARG A 201 -8.49 5.44 -1.79
N PRO A 202 -9.17 6.09 -0.82
CA PRO A 202 -8.69 7.31 -0.17
C PRO A 202 -7.27 7.22 0.39
N HIS A 203 -6.91 6.11 1.03
CA HIS A 203 -5.60 5.92 1.64
C HIS A 203 -4.46 5.88 0.60
N VAL A 204 -4.71 5.49 -0.65
CA VAL A 204 -3.72 5.55 -1.75
C VAL A 204 -3.41 7.00 -2.08
N LEU A 205 -4.45 7.84 -2.22
CA LEU A 205 -4.27 9.28 -2.43
C LEU A 205 -3.47 9.88 -1.28
N LEU A 206 -3.91 9.66 -0.03
CA LEU A 206 -3.22 10.21 1.13
C LEU A 206 -1.75 9.79 1.21
N LYS A 207 -1.43 8.54 0.82
CA LYS A 207 -0.04 8.07 0.74
C LYS A 207 0.79 8.85 -0.27
N VAL A 208 0.23 9.15 -1.46
CA VAL A 208 0.92 10.00 -2.46
C VAL A 208 1.07 11.43 -1.95
N LEU A 209 0.02 11.99 -1.32
CA LEU A 209 0.06 13.34 -0.77
C LEU A 209 1.02 13.47 0.42
N GLN A 210 1.28 12.38 1.15
CA GLN A 210 2.24 12.32 2.24
C GLN A 210 3.66 12.68 1.78
N ASP A 211 4.00 12.34 0.53
CA ASP A 211 5.34 12.53 -0.04
C ASP A 211 5.57 13.96 -0.57
N LEU A 212 4.50 14.73 -0.80
CA LEU A 212 4.57 16.14 -1.21
C LEU A 212 4.85 17.04 -0.02
N ARG A 213 5.70 18.05 -0.13
CA ARG A 213 5.94 19.03 0.96
C ARG A 213 4.69 19.86 1.26
N ILE A 214 4.60 20.44 2.46
CA ILE A 214 3.42 21.22 2.88
C ILE A 214 3.15 22.37 1.89
N TRP A 215 4.17 23.10 1.48
CA TRP A 215 4.03 24.18 0.49
C TRP A 215 3.68 23.70 -0.93
N GLU A 216 4.02 22.46 -1.30
CA GLU A 216 3.58 21.88 -2.58
C GLU A 216 2.09 21.56 -2.51
N LEU A 217 1.61 21.01 -1.39
CA LEU A 217 0.18 20.80 -1.17
C LEU A 217 -0.63 22.09 -1.15
N CYS A 218 -0.06 23.17 -0.63
CA CYS A 218 -0.69 24.48 -0.56
C CYS A 218 -0.57 25.29 -1.87
N SER A 219 0.10 24.76 -2.91
CA SER A 219 0.12 25.43 -4.21
C SER A 219 -1.28 25.45 -4.81
N PRO A 220 -1.78 26.59 -5.35
CA PRO A 220 -3.14 26.68 -5.90
C PRO A 220 -3.45 25.59 -6.94
N ASP A 221 -2.53 25.34 -7.87
CA ASP A 221 -2.72 24.35 -8.94
C ASP A 221 -2.83 22.92 -8.38
N ILE A 222 -2.01 22.60 -7.38
CA ILE A 222 -1.98 21.28 -6.75
C ILE A 222 -3.20 21.10 -5.85
N ALA A 223 -3.58 22.11 -5.07
CA ALA A 223 -4.74 22.07 -4.20
C ALA A 223 -6.04 21.83 -4.99
N VAL A 224 -6.22 22.53 -6.11
CA VAL A 224 -7.37 22.33 -7.02
C VAL A 224 -7.35 20.92 -7.62
N ALA A 225 -6.19 20.43 -8.05
CA ALA A 225 -6.06 19.07 -8.57
C ALA A 225 -6.40 18.02 -7.49
N ILE A 226 -5.99 18.23 -6.24
CA ILE A 226 -6.31 17.35 -5.11
C ILE A 226 -7.81 17.35 -4.84
N GLU A 227 -8.46 18.52 -4.78
CA GLU A 227 -9.90 18.61 -4.61
C GLU A 227 -10.65 17.89 -5.73
N PHE A 228 -10.21 18.08 -6.98
CA PHE A 228 -10.80 17.39 -8.12
C PHE A 228 -10.72 15.86 -7.97
N VAL A 229 -9.53 15.32 -7.70
CA VAL A 229 -9.32 13.87 -7.52
C VAL A 229 -10.10 13.34 -6.31
N ARG A 230 -10.07 14.06 -5.19
CA ARG A 230 -10.79 13.69 -3.96
C ARG A 230 -12.29 13.55 -4.22
N GLU A 231 -12.89 14.55 -4.85
CA GLU A 231 -14.34 14.63 -5.00
C GLU A 231 -14.87 13.77 -6.15
N HIS A 232 -14.23 13.83 -7.32
CA HIS A 232 -14.80 13.28 -8.56
C HIS A 232 -14.25 11.90 -8.92
N ILE A 233 -13.12 11.47 -8.34
CA ILE A 233 -12.50 10.18 -8.66
C ILE A 233 -12.57 9.22 -7.46
N ILE A 234 -12.28 9.72 -6.26
CA ILE A 234 -12.13 8.89 -5.06
C ILE A 234 -13.36 8.94 -4.16
N HIS A 235 -14.18 9.99 -4.28
CA HIS A 235 -15.33 10.27 -3.41
C HIS A 235 -14.95 10.23 -1.91
N MET A 236 -13.79 10.83 -1.57
CA MET A 236 -13.38 10.97 -0.18
C MET A 236 -14.06 12.21 0.43
N PRO A 237 -14.70 12.12 1.61
CA PRO A 237 -15.29 13.26 2.27
C PRO A 237 -14.27 14.36 2.58
N GLN A 238 -14.68 15.62 2.43
CA GLN A 238 -13.80 16.76 2.74
C GLN A 238 -13.32 16.74 4.19
N ALA A 239 -14.19 16.38 5.14
CA ALA A 239 -13.85 16.33 6.56
C ALA A 239 -12.66 15.39 6.84
N ASP A 240 -12.64 14.22 6.20
CA ASP A 240 -11.57 13.23 6.36
C ASP A 240 -10.23 13.77 5.81
N TYR A 241 -10.27 14.44 4.65
CA TYR A 241 -9.09 15.06 4.04
C TYR A 241 -8.54 16.19 4.91
N ILE A 242 -9.41 17.08 5.41
CA ILE A 242 -9.01 18.19 6.28
C ILE A 242 -8.44 17.65 7.60
N THR A 243 -9.06 16.63 8.20
CA THR A 243 -8.54 16.00 9.42
C THR A 243 -7.14 15.43 9.20
N TRP A 244 -6.91 14.74 8.07
CA TRP A 244 -5.59 14.25 7.69
C TRP A 244 -4.58 15.39 7.51
N LEU A 245 -4.97 16.45 6.79
CA LEU A 245 -4.10 17.60 6.51
C LEU A 245 -3.71 18.33 7.80
N GLN A 246 -4.68 18.54 8.70
CA GLN A 246 -4.46 19.14 10.02
C GLN A 246 -3.50 18.31 10.86
N ASN A 247 -3.69 16.99 10.93
CA ASN A 247 -2.77 16.09 11.63
C ASN A 247 -1.35 16.17 11.07
N ARG A 248 -1.23 16.36 9.75
CA ARG A 248 0.06 16.49 9.10
C ARG A 248 0.76 17.81 9.42
N ILE A 249 0.03 18.92 9.41
CA ILE A 249 0.56 20.27 9.72
C ILE A 249 0.87 20.40 11.21
N SER A 250 0.05 19.78 12.06
CA SER A 250 0.15 19.89 13.53
C SER A 250 1.23 19.02 14.14
N ASN A 251 1.86 18.12 13.37
CA ASN A 251 3.04 17.38 13.82
C ASN A 251 4.25 18.33 13.83
N PRO A 252 4.70 18.81 15.01
CA PRO A 252 5.79 19.76 15.06
C PRO A 252 7.04 19.09 14.50
N ILE A 253 7.74 19.81 13.62
CA ILE A 253 9.13 19.53 13.26
C ILE A 253 9.86 19.32 14.58
N ARG A 254 10.29 18.09 14.89
CA ARG A 254 11.12 17.83 16.07
C ARG A 254 12.31 18.79 15.98
N PRO A 255 12.48 19.74 16.91
CA PRO A 255 13.70 20.53 16.93
C PRO A 255 14.83 19.53 17.13
N HIS A 256 15.74 19.47 16.16
CA HIS A 256 17.02 18.83 16.38
C HIS A 256 17.66 19.61 17.51
N SER A 257 17.70 19.03 18.70
CA SER A 257 18.44 19.58 19.82
C SER A 257 19.91 19.59 19.43
N VAL A 258 20.34 20.72 18.86
CA VAL A 258 21.75 21.08 18.72
C VAL A 258 22.23 21.32 20.14
N GLN A 259 22.86 20.31 20.73
CA GLN A 259 23.65 20.50 21.94
C GLN A 259 24.93 21.22 21.51
N ILE A 260 25.05 22.48 21.95
CA ILE A 260 26.31 23.23 22.01
C ILE A 260 27.07 22.72 23.24
#